data_AF-A0AAN8TFT9-F1
#
_entry.id   AF-A0AAN8TFT9-F1
#
_cell.length_a   1.000
_cell.length_b   1.000
_cell.length_c   1.000
_cell.angle_alpha   90.00
_cell.angle_beta   90.00
_cell.angle_gamma   90.00
#
_symmetry.space_group_name_H-M   'P 1'
#
loop_
_entity.id
_entity.type
_entity.pdbx_description
1 polymer ?
#
loop_
_entity_poly.entity_id
_entity_poly.type
_entity_poly.pdbx_seq_one_letter_code
_entity_poly.pdbx_strand_id
1 'polypeptide(L)'
;MAASDASSDYRMTGSAQPAVATQSGAAPAVTTLKKKRGRPRNNGPNGSVDTPISAEPISSAAPSHDVSMKVLSLAQQGSQSICILSANGVISRVTLCQTDTCGGTSTFEGRYDILTFTGSFVHSETGGMRNLSGAMSVSLISPEGRVIGGQIDGQLVAASPVQIVVGCILPEN
;
A
#
# COMPACT_ATOMS: atom_id res chain seq x y z
N MET A 1 7.42 -6.72 50.00
CA MET A 1 5.98 -6.75 49.67
C MET A 1 5.86 -6.10 48.29
N ALA A 2 5.91 -6.89 47.22
CA ALA A 2 4.75 -7.46 46.50
C ALA A 2 4.20 -6.43 45.47
N ALA A 3 3.90 -6.73 44.21
CA ALA A 3 4.17 -7.89 43.32
C ALA A 3 4.08 -7.37 41.85
N SER A 4 4.25 -8.10 40.74
CA SER A 4 4.48 -9.53 40.42
C SER A 4 5.06 -9.65 39.00
N ASP A 5 5.51 -10.84 38.60
CA ASP A 5 5.82 -11.20 37.20
C ASP A 5 4.60 -11.15 36.26
N ALA A 6 4.85 -10.87 34.98
CA ALA A 6 3.92 -11.10 33.88
C ALA A 6 4.66 -11.44 32.58
N SER A 7 5.38 -12.57 32.57
CA SER A 7 5.67 -13.28 31.33
C SER A 7 4.35 -13.71 30.68
N SER A 8 4.23 -13.62 29.36
CA SER A 8 3.17 -14.29 28.61
C SER A 8 3.70 -14.86 27.31
N ASP A 9 3.76 -16.18 27.29
CA ASP A 9 4.21 -17.01 26.19
C ASP A 9 3.41 -16.78 24.91
N TYR A 10 4.10 -16.40 23.83
CA TYR A 10 3.61 -16.63 22.48
C TYR A 10 3.97 -18.06 22.06
N ARG A 11 3.02 -19.00 22.13
CA ARG A 11 3.28 -20.42 21.82
C ARG A 11 2.05 -21.17 21.31
N MET A 12 2.33 -22.17 20.45
CA MET A 12 1.41 -23.19 19.90
C MET A 12 0.46 -22.67 18.80
N THR A 13 0.12 -23.40 17.74
CA THR A 13 0.50 -24.75 17.28
C THR A 13 0.27 -24.86 15.76
N GLY A 14 0.98 -25.77 15.07
CA GLY A 14 0.74 -26.02 13.64
C GLY A 14 -0.50 -26.87 13.34
N SER A 15 -1.01 -26.79 12.11
CA SER A 15 -1.92 -27.78 11.51
C SER A 15 -1.76 -27.83 9.98
N ALA A 16 -2.29 -28.87 9.35
CA ALA A 16 -1.81 -29.39 8.06
C ALA A 16 -2.42 -28.74 6.79
N GLN A 17 -1.80 -29.03 5.65
CA GLN A 17 -2.30 -28.77 4.29
C GLN A 17 -3.61 -29.53 4.00
N PRO A 18 -4.37 -29.07 2.99
CA PRO A 18 -5.05 -29.98 2.07
C PRO A 18 -4.50 -29.87 0.63
N ALA A 19 -4.35 -31.01 -0.04
CA ALA A 19 -4.01 -31.08 -1.46
C ALA A 19 -5.25 -30.87 -2.34
N VAL A 20 -5.07 -30.29 -3.53
CA VAL A 20 -6.15 -30.15 -4.54
C VAL A 20 -5.85 -31.09 -5.71
N ALA A 21 -6.84 -31.92 -6.06
CA ALA A 21 -6.70 -33.00 -7.03
C ALA A 21 -6.84 -32.55 -8.49
N THR A 22 -6.21 -33.32 -9.38
CA THR A 22 -6.30 -33.21 -10.84
C THR A 22 -7.70 -33.54 -11.38
N GLN A 23 -8.15 -32.81 -12.41
CA GLN A 23 -8.86 -33.41 -13.55
C GLN A 23 -8.88 -32.52 -14.81
N SER A 24 -9.01 -33.19 -15.95
CA SER A 24 -8.87 -32.65 -17.31
C SER A 24 -10.24 -32.58 -18.02
N GLY A 25 -10.38 -31.70 -19.02
CA GLY A 25 -11.59 -31.59 -19.85
C GLY A 25 -11.33 -30.78 -21.13
N ALA A 26 -11.72 -31.33 -22.28
CA ALA A 26 -11.28 -30.86 -23.61
C ALA A 26 -12.29 -29.97 -24.36
N ALA A 27 -11.78 -29.20 -25.34
CA ALA A 27 -12.57 -28.55 -26.40
C ALA A 27 -12.92 -29.57 -27.52
N PRO A 28 -13.87 -29.29 -28.46
CA PRO A 28 -13.52 -28.47 -29.64
C PRO A 28 -14.69 -27.70 -30.36
N ALA A 29 -14.33 -26.98 -31.44
CA ALA A 29 -15.12 -26.61 -32.65
C ALA A 29 -16.41 -25.75 -32.48
N VAL A 30 -16.42 -24.45 -32.80
CA VAL A 30 -16.45 -23.81 -34.15
C VAL A 30 -17.77 -23.97 -34.93
N THR A 31 -18.50 -22.85 -35.10
CA THR A 31 -19.42 -22.61 -36.22
C THR A 31 -19.29 -21.18 -36.76
N THR A 32 -19.43 -20.99 -38.07
CA THR A 32 -19.06 -19.76 -38.79
C THR A 32 -20.28 -18.99 -39.33
N LEU A 33 -20.40 -17.68 -39.05
CA LEU A 33 -21.26 -16.75 -39.81
C LEU A 33 -20.59 -15.37 -40.04
N LYS A 34 -21.12 -14.61 -41.00
CA LYS A 34 -20.35 -13.67 -41.87
C LYS A 34 -20.75 -12.19 -41.75
N LYS A 35 -19.81 -11.31 -42.18
CA LYS A 35 -19.94 -9.85 -42.43
C LYS A 35 -20.10 -8.99 -41.17
N LYS A 36 -19.57 -7.76 -41.10
CA LYS A 36 -19.48 -6.72 -42.15
C LYS A 36 -18.19 -5.89 -42.00
N ARG A 37 -17.37 -5.77 -43.06
CA ARG A 37 -16.17 -4.89 -43.06
C ARG A 37 -16.61 -3.42 -42.92
N GLY A 38 -16.10 -2.73 -41.92
CA GLY A 38 -16.18 -1.27 -41.78
C GLY A 38 -14.78 -0.67 -41.70
N ARG A 39 -14.08 -0.54 -42.84
CA ARG A 39 -12.84 0.24 -42.89
C ARG A 39 -13.27 1.73 -42.81
N PRO A 40 -12.76 2.54 -41.87
CA PRO A 40 -13.13 3.95 -41.79
C PRO A 40 -12.90 4.66 -43.12
N ARG A 41 -13.81 5.55 -43.52
CA ARG A 41 -13.69 6.30 -44.79
C ARG A 41 -12.57 7.33 -44.64
N ASN A 42 -11.52 7.14 -45.43
CA ASN A 42 -10.41 8.06 -45.56
C ASN A 42 -10.87 9.36 -46.26
N ASN A 43 -10.70 10.50 -45.60
CA ASN A 43 -10.69 11.83 -46.21
C ASN A 43 -9.38 12.52 -45.79
N GLY A 44 -8.49 12.83 -46.73
CA GLY A 44 -7.42 13.84 -46.55
C GLY A 44 -7.73 15.11 -47.36
N PRO A 45 -6.75 15.98 -47.66
CA PRO A 45 -5.36 16.02 -47.19
C PRO A 45 -4.87 17.41 -46.71
N ASN A 46 -3.62 17.46 -46.23
CA ASN A 46 -2.71 18.62 -46.12
C ASN A 46 -3.03 19.78 -45.14
N GLY A 47 -2.12 19.96 -44.17
CA GLY A 47 -2.01 21.13 -43.30
C GLY A 47 -0.72 21.05 -42.48
N SER A 48 0.37 21.58 -43.02
CA SER A 48 1.73 21.45 -42.46
C SER A 48 1.99 22.43 -41.31
N VAL A 49 2.43 21.91 -40.16
CA VAL A 49 3.37 22.63 -39.28
C VAL A 49 4.33 21.61 -38.66
N ASP A 50 5.58 21.57 -39.14
CA ASP A 50 6.66 20.89 -38.44
C ASP A 50 7.05 21.71 -37.21
N THR A 51 6.37 21.52 -36.08
CA THR A 51 6.93 21.87 -34.78
C THR A 51 7.81 20.72 -34.31
N PRO A 52 9.14 20.91 -34.17
CA PRO A 52 9.94 19.95 -33.42
C PRO A 52 9.43 19.98 -31.98
N ILE A 53 8.69 18.94 -31.61
CA ILE A 53 8.30 18.71 -30.22
C ILE A 53 9.61 18.41 -29.49
N SER A 54 10.18 19.44 -28.87
CA SER A 54 11.33 19.25 -27.98
C SER A 54 10.89 18.29 -26.90
N ALA A 55 11.39 17.06 -26.97
CA ALA A 55 11.13 16.02 -26.00
C ALA A 55 11.99 16.31 -24.75
N GLU A 56 11.76 17.47 -24.14
CA GLU A 56 12.21 17.68 -22.77
C GLU A 56 11.45 16.66 -21.91
N PRO A 57 12.15 15.76 -21.21
CA PRO A 57 11.50 14.86 -20.31
C PRO A 57 10.83 15.72 -19.24
N ILE A 58 9.49 15.70 -19.20
CA ILE A 58 8.74 16.25 -18.08
C ILE A 58 9.21 15.47 -16.86
N SER A 59 10.17 16.05 -16.12
CA SER A 59 10.64 15.50 -14.84
C SER A 59 9.40 15.28 -14.00
N SER A 60 9.05 14.02 -13.78
CA SER A 60 7.76 13.62 -13.24
C SER A 60 7.73 13.85 -11.73
N ALA A 61 7.78 15.12 -11.33
CA ALA A 61 7.39 15.61 -10.03
C ALA A 61 5.85 15.55 -9.90
N ALA A 62 5.29 14.35 -10.12
CA ALA A 62 3.99 14.03 -9.57
C ALA A 62 4.08 14.26 -8.05
N PRO A 63 3.08 14.89 -7.41
CA PRO A 63 3.14 15.16 -5.99
C PRO A 63 3.41 13.88 -5.23
N SER A 64 4.39 13.94 -4.32
CA SER A 64 4.79 12.85 -3.43
C SER A 64 3.56 12.33 -2.70
N HIS A 65 3.04 11.18 -3.17
CA HIS A 65 1.86 10.57 -2.57
C HIS A 65 2.25 9.97 -1.23
N ASP A 66 2.07 10.75 -0.17
CA ASP A 66 2.25 10.29 1.20
C ASP A 66 1.15 9.28 1.54
N VAL A 67 1.58 8.04 1.77
CA VAL A 67 0.73 6.90 2.11
C VAL A 67 0.19 7.03 3.52
N SER A 68 1.01 7.48 4.48
CA SER A 68 0.60 7.71 5.87
C SER A 68 -0.56 8.70 5.93
N MET A 69 -0.44 9.82 5.22
CA MET A 69 -1.49 10.85 5.17
C MET A 69 -2.79 10.32 4.55
N LYS A 70 -2.73 9.42 3.56
CA LYS A 70 -3.93 8.81 2.97
C LYS A 70 -4.62 7.85 3.95
N VAL A 71 -3.88 7.00 4.66
CA VAL A 71 -4.44 6.09 5.67
C VAL A 71 -5.04 6.87 6.83
N LEU A 72 -4.35 7.90 7.33
CA LEU A 72 -4.85 8.79 8.38
C LEU A 72 -6.14 9.52 7.95
N SER A 73 -6.19 10.00 6.70
CA SER A 73 -7.40 10.64 6.15
C SER A 73 -8.58 9.68 6.08
N LEU A 74 -8.34 8.42 5.67
CA LEU A 74 -9.37 7.37 5.67
C LEU A 74 -9.88 7.06 7.09
N ALA A 75 -8.98 6.94 8.07
CA ALA A 75 -9.36 6.70 9.47
C ALA A 75 -10.18 7.85 10.09
N GLN A 76 -9.99 9.08 9.61
CA GLN A 76 -10.78 10.25 10.02
C GLN A 76 -12.12 10.36 9.28
N GLN A 77 -12.30 9.66 8.17
CA GLN A 77 -13.50 9.72 7.35
C GLN A 77 -14.60 8.82 7.94
N GLY A 78 -15.50 9.43 8.73
CA GLY A 78 -16.69 8.75 9.28
C GLY A 78 -16.48 8.05 10.62
N SER A 79 -15.46 8.43 11.40
CA SER A 79 -15.19 7.92 12.76
C SER A 79 -15.07 6.39 12.86
N GLN A 80 -14.56 5.75 11.80
CA GLN A 80 -14.38 4.30 11.75
C GLN A 80 -13.00 3.93 12.31
N SER A 81 -12.96 2.93 13.20
CA SER A 81 -11.70 2.25 13.52
C SER A 81 -11.28 1.41 12.32
N ILE A 82 -10.00 1.44 11.95
CA ILE A 82 -9.46 0.74 10.78
C ILE A 82 -8.22 -0.09 11.11
N CYS A 83 -7.98 -1.13 10.31
CA CYS A 83 -6.77 -1.95 10.35
C CYS A 83 -6.23 -2.17 8.93
N ILE A 84 -4.93 -1.95 8.74
CA ILE A 84 -4.22 -2.30 7.51
C ILE A 84 -4.05 -3.82 7.47
N LEU A 85 -4.73 -4.47 6.52
CA LEU A 85 -4.66 -5.91 6.31
C LEU A 85 -3.50 -6.31 5.40
N SER A 86 -3.14 -5.45 4.45
CA SER A 86 -1.96 -5.60 3.59
C SER A 86 -1.65 -4.30 2.84
N ALA A 87 -0.43 -4.17 2.34
CA ALA A 87 -0.12 -3.28 1.22
C ALA A 87 0.98 -3.85 0.34
N ASN A 88 1.02 -3.40 -0.92
CA ASN A 88 2.04 -3.73 -1.90
C ASN A 88 2.35 -2.48 -2.76
N GLY A 89 3.62 -2.26 -3.05
CA GLY A 89 4.11 -1.16 -3.86
C GLY A 89 5.56 -0.79 -3.49
N VAL A 90 6.05 0.28 -4.11
CA VAL A 90 7.41 0.78 -3.92
C VAL A 90 7.38 2.14 -3.22
N ILE A 91 8.24 2.34 -2.22
CA ILE A 91 8.44 3.57 -1.45
C ILE A 91 9.70 4.30 -1.93
N SER A 92 9.69 5.63 -1.94
CA SER A 92 10.84 6.50 -2.32
C SER A 92 11.50 7.18 -1.12
N ARG A 93 10.73 7.42 -0.05
CA ARG A 93 11.18 8.03 1.20
C ARG A 93 10.36 7.49 2.37
N VAL A 94 11.02 7.18 3.48
CA VAL A 94 10.36 6.89 4.76
C VAL A 94 11.08 7.56 5.93
N THR A 95 10.33 8.10 6.89
CA THR A 95 10.87 8.57 8.18
C THR A 95 10.41 7.63 9.30
N LEU A 96 11.36 7.03 10.01
CA LEU A 96 11.13 6.01 11.03
C LEU A 96 11.59 6.50 12.42
N CYS A 97 10.89 6.07 13.48
CA CYS A 97 11.41 6.15 14.86
C CYS A 97 12.66 5.29 14.99
N GLN A 98 13.73 5.80 15.60
CA GLN A 98 14.90 4.99 15.94
C GLN A 98 14.99 4.79 17.45
N THR A 99 14.76 3.56 17.90
CA THR A 99 14.85 3.15 19.31
C THR A 99 16.27 3.24 19.87
N ASP A 100 17.26 3.13 18.99
CA ASP A 100 18.66 2.94 19.37
C ASP A 100 19.39 4.26 19.69
N THR A 101 18.78 5.40 19.35
CA THR A 101 19.40 6.74 19.40
C THR A 101 18.50 7.77 20.10
N CYS A 102 18.35 7.63 21.43
CA CYS A 102 17.72 8.63 22.31
C CYS A 102 16.35 9.18 21.80
N GLY A 103 15.53 8.32 21.18
CA GLY A 103 14.21 8.69 20.67
C GLY A 103 14.21 9.59 19.42
N GLY A 104 15.30 9.64 18.65
CA GLY A 104 15.35 10.39 17.39
C GLY A 104 14.61 9.70 16.23
N THR A 105 14.40 10.43 15.13
CA THR A 105 13.91 9.88 13.86
C THR A 105 15.01 9.80 12.81
N SER A 106 14.95 8.77 11.98
CA SER A 106 15.85 8.56 10.84
C SER A 106 15.07 8.52 9.54
N THR A 107 15.51 9.29 8.54
CA THR A 107 14.88 9.34 7.21
C THR A 107 15.73 8.60 6.19
N PHE A 108 15.10 7.70 5.45
CA PHE A 108 15.70 6.87 4.42
C PHE A 108 15.11 7.24 3.06
N GLU A 109 15.97 7.49 2.07
CA GLU A 109 15.59 7.76 0.67
C GLU A 109 16.18 6.69 -0.25
N GLY A 110 15.49 6.38 -1.34
CA GLY A 110 15.82 5.27 -2.24
C GLY A 110 14.56 4.55 -2.71
N ARG A 111 14.66 3.65 -3.70
CA ARG A 111 13.52 2.82 -4.12
C ARG A 111 13.50 1.54 -3.30
N TYR A 112 12.49 1.36 -2.46
CA TYR A 112 12.35 0.17 -1.62
C TYR A 112 11.01 -0.52 -1.84
N ASP A 113 11.02 -1.84 -1.99
CA ASP A 113 9.79 -2.63 -2.08
C ASP A 113 9.20 -2.87 -0.69
N ILE A 114 7.88 -2.77 -0.55
CA ILE A 114 7.17 -3.06 0.69
C ILE A 114 7.19 -4.57 0.95
N LEU A 115 7.86 -5.00 2.02
CA LEU A 115 7.75 -6.37 2.54
C LEU A 115 6.53 -6.53 3.44
N THR A 116 6.38 -5.60 4.39
CA THR A 116 5.24 -5.54 5.30
C THR A 116 4.84 -4.09 5.54
N PHE A 117 3.54 -3.84 5.63
CA PHE A 117 2.98 -2.58 6.09
C PHE A 117 1.81 -2.91 7.00
N THR A 118 1.87 -2.44 8.22
CA THR A 118 0.92 -2.76 9.28
C THR A 118 0.54 -1.49 10.04
N GLY A 119 -0.61 -1.53 10.68
CA GLY A 119 -1.08 -0.45 11.52
C GLY A 119 -2.57 -0.49 11.71
N SER A 120 -3.03 0.14 12.78
CA SER A 120 -4.43 0.24 13.13
C SER A 120 -4.70 1.58 13.77
N PHE A 121 -5.86 2.14 13.48
CA PHE A 121 -6.34 3.37 14.10
C PHE A 121 -7.70 3.14 14.71
N VAL A 122 -7.86 3.55 15.95
CA VAL A 122 -9.12 3.51 16.69
C VAL A 122 -9.60 4.94 16.89
N HIS A 123 -10.85 5.19 16.52
CA HIS A 123 -11.51 6.44 16.82
C HIS A 123 -11.98 6.42 18.28
N SER A 124 -11.66 7.47 19.04
CA SER A 124 -12.14 7.65 20.41
C SER A 124 -12.74 9.03 20.55
N GLU A 125 -13.99 9.10 20.97
CA GLU A 125 -14.65 10.35 21.33
C GLU A 125 -14.54 10.56 22.84
N THR A 126 -14.00 11.69 23.28
CA THR A 126 -13.83 11.99 24.71
C THR A 126 -14.11 13.47 24.94
N GLY A 127 -15.14 13.77 25.74
CA GLY A 127 -15.54 15.16 26.04
C GLY A 127 -15.97 15.96 24.80
N GLY A 128 -16.54 15.33 23.78
CA GLY A 128 -16.90 15.96 22.50
C GLY A 128 -15.71 16.24 21.57
N MET A 129 -14.50 15.79 21.91
CA MET A 129 -13.33 15.88 21.06
C MET A 129 -13.04 14.53 20.38
N ARG A 130 -12.97 14.54 19.05
CA ARG A 130 -12.55 13.41 18.22
C ARG A 130 -11.05 13.17 18.32
N ASN A 131 -10.65 12.06 18.91
CA ASN A 131 -9.26 11.61 18.96
C ASN A 131 -9.07 10.40 18.02
N LEU A 132 -7.91 10.32 17.40
CA LEU A 132 -7.49 9.16 16.63
C LEU A 132 -6.24 8.59 17.30
N SER A 133 -6.35 7.37 17.83
CA SER A 133 -5.23 6.67 18.45
C SER A 133 -4.78 5.52 17.57
N GLY A 134 -3.47 5.38 17.33
CA GLY A 134 -2.95 4.34 16.46
C GLY A 134 -1.54 4.65 15.97
N ALA A 135 -0.93 3.66 15.33
CA ALA A 135 0.40 3.77 14.74
C ALA A 135 0.47 2.94 13.46
N MET A 136 1.45 3.25 12.61
CA MET A 136 1.82 2.48 11.42
C MET A 136 3.28 2.07 11.50
N SER A 137 3.57 0.86 11.05
CA SER A 137 4.92 0.30 10.96
C SER A 137 5.12 -0.33 9.59
N VAL A 138 6.35 -0.27 9.10
CA VAL A 138 6.70 -0.77 7.76
C VAL A 138 8.02 -1.51 7.82
N SER A 139 8.15 -2.58 7.03
CA SER A 139 9.44 -3.15 6.65
C SER A 139 9.59 -3.11 5.14
N LEU A 140 10.73 -2.62 4.69
CA LEU A 140 11.05 -2.36 3.30
C LEU A 140 12.34 -3.10 2.94
N ILE A 141 12.44 -3.58 1.71
CA ILE A 141 13.69 -4.14 1.16
C ILE A 141 14.24 -3.23 0.06
N SER A 142 15.54 -2.97 0.12
CA SER A 142 16.25 -2.25 -0.92
C SER A 142 16.70 -3.18 -2.06
N PRO A 143 17.06 -2.65 -3.24
CA PRO A 143 17.50 -3.47 -4.37
C PRO A 143 18.80 -4.23 -4.09
N GLU A 144 19.64 -3.73 -3.17
CA GLU A 144 20.83 -4.44 -2.67
C GLU A 144 20.51 -5.52 -1.60
N GLY A 145 19.24 -5.78 -1.30
CA GLY A 145 18.80 -6.84 -0.38
C GLY A 145 18.89 -6.48 1.11
N ARG A 146 19.18 -5.22 1.45
CA ARG A 146 19.13 -4.74 2.83
C ARG A 146 17.68 -4.47 3.23
N VAL A 147 17.27 -4.98 4.39
CA VAL A 147 15.97 -4.67 4.99
C VAL A 147 16.11 -3.51 5.96
N ILE A 148 15.17 -2.57 5.91
CA ILE A 148 14.98 -1.49 6.89
C ILE A 148 13.52 -1.50 7.37
N GLY A 149 13.26 -1.12 8.62
CA GLY A 149 11.89 -1.11 9.11
C GLY A 149 11.75 -0.50 10.51
N GLY A 150 10.52 -0.19 10.88
CA GLY A 150 10.18 0.46 12.14
C GLY A 150 8.83 1.16 12.08
N GLN A 151 8.45 1.79 13.20
CA GLN A 151 7.30 2.68 13.28
C GLN A 151 7.57 3.96 12.45
N ILE A 152 6.56 4.43 11.75
CA ILE A 152 6.63 5.65 10.92
C ILE A 152 6.31 6.88 11.78
N ASP A 153 7.17 7.89 11.71
CA ASP A 153 7.07 9.14 12.47
C ASP A 153 7.28 10.37 11.57
N GLY A 154 6.75 10.28 10.35
CA GLY A 154 6.88 11.29 9.32
C GLY A 154 6.35 10.79 7.98
N GLN A 155 6.98 11.22 6.90
CA GLN A 155 6.51 10.94 5.55
C GLN A 155 6.72 9.47 5.17
N LEU A 156 5.73 8.88 4.48
CA LEU A 156 5.88 7.61 3.76
C LEU A 156 5.53 7.83 2.29
N VAL A 157 6.50 8.21 1.47
CA VAL A 157 6.26 8.63 0.08
C VAL A 157 6.30 7.44 -0.87
N ALA A 158 5.26 7.28 -1.67
CA ALA A 158 5.21 6.27 -2.72
C ALA A 158 6.08 6.63 -3.95
N ALA A 159 6.89 5.67 -4.42
CA ALA A 159 7.66 5.73 -5.67
C ALA A 159 6.92 5.16 -6.90
N SER A 160 5.76 4.56 -6.67
CA SER A 160 4.85 3.90 -7.62
C SER A 160 3.44 3.82 -7.01
N PRO A 161 2.38 3.42 -7.73
CA PRO A 161 1.06 3.21 -7.13
C PRO A 161 1.11 2.13 -6.03
N VAL A 162 0.88 2.52 -4.77
CA VAL A 162 0.78 1.60 -3.62
C VAL A 162 -0.68 1.15 -3.48
N GLN A 163 -0.90 -0.16 -3.49
CA GLN A 163 -2.18 -0.79 -3.17
C GLN A 163 -2.24 -1.08 -1.67
N ILE A 164 -3.36 -0.78 -1.02
CA ILE A 164 -3.55 -0.98 0.43
C ILE A 164 -4.93 -1.58 0.63
N VAL A 165 -5.01 -2.67 1.39
CA VAL A 165 -6.28 -3.27 1.81
C VAL A 165 -6.50 -2.91 3.28
N VAL A 166 -7.62 -2.26 3.56
CA VAL A 166 -7.99 -1.78 4.90
C VAL A 166 -9.32 -2.44 5.29
N GLY A 167 -9.36 -3.00 6.50
CA GLY A 167 -10.59 -3.45 7.14
C GLY A 167 -11.11 -2.41 8.12
N CYS A 168 -12.43 -2.28 8.23
CA CYS A 168 -13.07 -1.48 9.27
C CYS A 168 -13.41 -2.38 10.47
N ILE A 169 -13.14 -1.89 11.68
CA ILE A 169 -13.45 -2.55 12.95
C ILE A 169 -14.63 -1.81 13.57
N LEU A 170 -15.73 -2.52 13.80
CA LEU A 170 -16.86 -2.02 14.57
C LEU A 170 -16.61 -2.32 16.05
N PRO A 171 -16.87 -1.37 16.97
CA PRO A 171 -16.89 -1.70 18.39
C PRO A 171 -18.05 -2.66 18.69
N GLU A 172 -17.77 -3.67 19.52
CA GLU A 172 -18.79 -4.56 20.08
C GLU A 172 -19.55 -3.83 21.20
N ASN A 173 -20.86 -4.07 21.32
CA ASN A 173 -21.79 -3.35 22.20
C ASN A 173 -22.65 -4.31 23.02
#